data_AF-A0A453MAS8-F1
#
_entry.id   AF-A0A453MAS8-F1
#
_cell.length_a   1.000
_cell.length_b   1.000
_cell.length_c   1.000
_cell.angle_alpha   90.00
_cell.angle_beta   90.00
_cell.angle_gamma   90.00
#
_symmetry.space_group_name_H-M   'P 1'
#
loop_
_entity.id
_entity.type
_entity.pdbx_description
1 polymer ?
#
loop_
_entity_poly.entity_id
_entity_poly.type
_entity_poly.pdbx_seq_one_letter_code
_entity_poly.pdbx_strand_id
1 'polypeptide(L)'
;ILAVVSKQIMSAIKGQIKLQWNFVSDLQKMRSSLQTVEALLEDAERRSITDQAVRLWLGRLKDTMYEISDMIDDFEVNTEPATQKCCPPINVSKLKMANKMKNMREQLKGIAEDRIPFIFMQENAPSVPEIHDNRETTAAVTETQVAGRDNDKQEIMARLSGSITKEITILPIYGIGGIGKTTMAQLVFKDSHFKEYSRVWVYVSQKFDLNKIGNSIISQLSNCNSQHTDPQMVENNVQRLFSGKKILIILDDLWEMEAEKLERLKTMLELGEGSNVVAVVTTREEYIAQKIQTLEPYKLTPLGDDICWTIIKDKTSFDARTNNAQLELIGKDIAKKCGGMALAAQSIGYMLYSMKSVDQWVSVNNSEFWHVLASEESSSHQVHASLLLSYRSMGSYLKLCFGYCAVFPKGHKISKEELVHQWIALGLVKPSKTFSDIQTSESYINHLLGMSFLEHPKSQVVPKEEVMWLLKMEEKAYVAPDMEKVSMWTPSSSSSLPPW
;
A
#
# COMPACT_ATOMS: atom_id res chain seq x y z
N ILE A 1 -3.12 -4.05 17.45
CA ILE A 1 -3.39 -5.26 18.26
C ILE A 1 -3.66 -4.96 19.74
N LEU A 2 -2.82 -4.18 20.45
CA LEU A 2 -3.01 -3.87 21.88
C LEU A 2 -4.39 -3.27 22.22
N ALA A 3 -4.90 -2.35 21.40
CA ALA A 3 -6.24 -1.78 21.57
C ALA A 3 -7.37 -2.82 21.41
N VAL A 4 -7.20 -3.79 20.49
CA VAL A 4 -8.15 -4.88 20.27
C VAL A 4 -8.17 -5.82 21.46
N VAL A 5 -6.99 -6.26 21.92
CA VAL A 5 -6.84 -7.13 23.10
C VAL A 5 -7.36 -6.47 24.37
N SER A 6 -7.06 -5.19 24.57
CA SER A 6 -7.60 -4.43 25.71
C SER A 6 -9.13 -4.41 25.70
N LYS A 7 -9.74 -4.32 24.51
CA LYS A 7 -11.19 -4.37 24.34
C LYS A 7 -11.75 -5.77 24.60
N GLN A 8 -11.14 -6.83 24.07
CA GLN A 8 -11.50 -8.22 24.37
C GLN A 8 -11.48 -8.48 25.88
N ILE A 9 -10.41 -8.07 26.58
CA ILE A 9 -10.31 -8.16 28.04
C ILE A 9 -11.45 -7.39 28.73
N MET A 10 -11.76 -6.17 28.29
CA MET A 10 -12.88 -5.39 28.86
C MET A 10 -14.24 -6.06 28.62
N SER A 11 -14.45 -6.66 27.45
CA SER A 11 -15.66 -7.41 27.11
C SER A 11 -15.81 -8.63 28.01
N ALA A 12 -14.75 -9.44 28.12
CA ALA A 12 -14.68 -10.62 28.97
C ALA A 12 -14.95 -10.27 30.45
N ILE A 13 -14.43 -9.15 30.96
CA ILE A 13 -14.71 -8.68 32.33
C ILE A 13 -16.20 -8.27 32.49
N LYS A 14 -16.80 -7.61 31.49
CA LYS A 14 -18.17 -7.08 31.56
C LYS A 14 -19.26 -8.13 31.36
N GLY A 15 -19.00 -9.17 30.57
CA GLY A 15 -19.97 -10.21 30.20
C GLY A 15 -20.46 -11.12 31.33
N GLN A 16 -20.24 -10.74 32.61
CA GLN A 16 -20.50 -11.56 33.79
C GLN A 16 -20.04 -13.01 33.60
N ILE A 17 -18.72 -13.21 33.50
CA ILE A 17 -18.15 -14.55 33.63
C ILE A 17 -18.67 -15.17 34.92
N LYS A 18 -19.51 -16.20 34.81
CA LYS A 18 -20.05 -16.98 35.94
C LYS A 18 -19.00 -17.93 36.55
N LEU A 19 -17.72 -17.55 36.53
CA LEU A 19 -16.57 -18.39 36.91
C LEU A 19 -15.57 -17.67 37.82
N GLN A 20 -14.79 -18.50 38.52
CA GLN A 20 -13.89 -18.26 39.66
C GLN A 20 -13.19 -16.89 39.74
N TRP A 21 -13.15 -16.33 40.97
CA TRP A 21 -12.45 -15.09 41.35
C TRP A 21 -11.04 -14.92 40.76
N ASN A 22 -10.31 -16.02 40.56
CA ASN A 22 -8.96 -16.01 40.02
C ASN A 22 -8.93 -15.46 38.58
N PHE A 23 -9.83 -15.86 37.67
CA PHE A 23 -9.79 -15.40 36.27
C PHE A 23 -10.08 -13.91 36.11
N VAL A 24 -11.03 -13.38 36.89
CA VAL A 24 -11.30 -11.94 36.90
C VAL A 24 -10.08 -11.17 37.41
N SER A 25 -9.41 -11.68 38.47
CA SER A 25 -8.16 -11.11 38.96
C SER A 25 -7.05 -11.13 37.90
N ASP A 26 -6.99 -12.19 37.10
CA ASP A 26 -5.99 -12.39 36.05
C ASP A 26 -6.14 -11.37 34.93
N LEU A 27 -7.36 -11.23 34.41
CA LEU A 27 -7.71 -10.25 33.38
C LEU A 27 -7.52 -8.82 33.87
N GLN A 28 -7.83 -8.53 35.13
CA GLN A 28 -7.59 -7.20 35.73
C GLN A 28 -6.09 -6.87 35.81
N LYS A 29 -5.24 -7.84 36.19
CA LYS A 29 -3.79 -7.64 36.24
C LYS A 29 -3.20 -7.48 34.84
N MET A 30 -3.63 -8.28 33.87
CA MET A 30 -3.24 -8.12 32.47
C MET A 30 -3.61 -6.72 31.96
N ARG A 31 -4.85 -6.26 32.23
CA ARG A 31 -5.29 -4.90 31.88
C ARG A 31 -4.37 -3.83 32.48
N SER A 32 -4.00 -3.96 33.75
CA SER A 32 -3.08 -3.01 34.38
C SER A 32 -1.72 -2.98 33.69
N SER A 33 -1.16 -4.14 33.32
CA SER A 33 0.09 -4.20 32.56
C SER A 33 -0.05 -3.58 31.17
N LEU A 34 -1.18 -3.80 30.48
CA LEU A 34 -1.46 -3.16 29.18
C LEU A 34 -1.51 -1.64 29.28
N GLN A 35 -2.09 -1.09 30.35
CA GLN A 35 -2.11 0.35 30.58
C GLN A 35 -0.70 0.93 30.76
N THR A 36 0.18 0.21 31.47
CA THR A 36 1.59 0.59 31.60
C THR A 36 2.31 0.57 30.26
N VAL A 37 2.09 -0.47 29.46
CA VAL A 37 2.69 -0.61 28.12
C VAL A 37 2.16 0.44 27.14
N GLU A 38 0.86 0.75 27.20
CA GLU A 38 0.22 1.77 26.36
C GLU A 38 0.87 3.14 26.54
N ALA A 39 1.27 3.49 27.77
CA ALA A 39 1.98 4.74 28.05
C ALA A 39 3.40 4.81 27.43
N LEU A 40 4.00 3.67 27.09
CA LEU A 40 5.34 3.57 26.49
C LEU A 40 5.31 3.35 24.98
N LEU A 41 4.14 3.03 24.42
CA LEU A 41 4.02 2.50 23.07
C LEU A 41 4.40 3.53 22.00
N GLU A 42 4.04 4.80 22.19
CA GLU A 42 4.35 5.87 21.22
C GLU A 42 5.86 6.11 21.11
N ASP A 43 6.58 6.14 22.23
CA ASP A 43 8.05 6.28 22.23
C ASP A 43 8.74 5.01 21.69
N ALA A 44 8.22 3.83 22.03
CA ALA A 44 8.74 2.57 21.51
C ALA A 44 8.57 2.46 19.99
N GLU A 45 7.37 2.74 19.45
CA GLU A 45 7.14 2.83 18.00
C GLU A 45 8.13 3.81 17.37
N ARG A 46 8.36 4.95 18.02
CA ARG A 46 9.29 5.96 17.52
C ARG A 46 10.71 5.44 17.36
N ARG A 47 11.26 4.87 18.44
CA ARG A 47 12.65 4.38 18.51
C ARG A 47 12.88 3.13 17.69
N SER A 48 11.85 2.30 17.50
CA SER A 48 11.95 1.03 16.74
C SER A 48 12.46 1.15 15.31
N ILE A 49 12.49 2.35 14.72
CA ILE A 49 13.04 2.58 13.38
C ILE A 49 14.57 2.42 13.38
N THR A 50 15.25 2.94 14.40
CA THR A 50 16.72 2.95 14.48
C THR A 50 17.25 1.98 15.53
N ASP A 51 16.42 1.62 16.51
CA ASP A 51 16.77 0.81 17.68
C ASP A 51 16.25 -0.63 17.52
N GLN A 52 17.17 -1.56 17.24
CA GLN A 52 16.86 -2.98 17.10
C GLN A 52 16.32 -3.60 18.40
N ALA A 53 16.79 -3.17 19.57
CA ALA A 53 16.35 -3.73 20.84
C ALA A 53 14.90 -3.34 21.15
N VAL A 54 14.53 -2.08 20.89
CA VAL A 54 13.13 -1.63 20.99
C VAL A 54 12.25 -2.35 19.98
N ARG A 55 12.76 -2.61 18.76
CA ARG A 55 12.03 -3.40 17.76
C ARG A 55 11.76 -4.83 18.23
N LEU A 56 12.76 -5.49 18.83
CA LEU A 56 12.59 -6.84 19.42
C LEU A 56 11.60 -6.83 20.59
N TRP A 57 11.64 -5.80 21.45
CA TRP A 57 10.68 -5.64 22.54
C TRP A 57 9.25 -5.48 22.03
N LEU A 58 9.03 -4.64 21.01
CA LEU A 58 7.72 -4.51 20.35
C LEU A 58 7.27 -5.82 19.70
N GLY A 59 8.19 -6.59 19.11
CA GLY A 59 7.92 -7.93 18.57
C GLY A 59 7.40 -8.89 19.65
N ARG A 60 8.11 -9.00 20.78
CA ARG A 60 7.67 -9.84 21.92
C ARG A 60 6.33 -9.41 22.50
N LEU A 61 6.11 -8.09 22.62
CA LEU A 61 4.83 -7.53 23.04
C LEU A 61 3.72 -7.96 22.09
N LYS A 62 3.95 -7.83 20.78
CA LYS A 62 3.00 -8.19 19.75
C LYS A 62 2.65 -9.69 19.78
N ASP A 63 3.64 -10.57 19.86
CA ASP A 63 3.42 -12.02 19.95
C ASP A 63 2.58 -12.36 21.17
N THR A 64 2.92 -11.79 22.33
CA THR A 64 2.15 -11.96 23.57
C THR A 64 0.71 -11.46 23.42
N MET A 65 0.48 -10.38 22.69
CA MET A 65 -0.88 -9.87 22.42
C MET A 65 -1.70 -10.84 21.57
N TYR A 66 -1.11 -11.46 20.55
CA TYR A 66 -1.82 -12.47 19.75
C TYR A 66 -2.17 -13.69 20.59
N GLU A 67 -1.22 -14.20 21.38
CA GLU A 67 -1.51 -15.34 22.24
C GLU A 67 -2.66 -15.00 23.20
N ILE A 68 -2.67 -13.79 23.80
CA ILE A 68 -3.76 -13.36 24.69
C ILE A 68 -5.11 -13.28 23.94
N SER A 69 -5.13 -12.78 22.70
CA SER A 69 -6.33 -12.78 21.86
C SER A 69 -6.84 -14.20 21.66
N ASP A 70 -5.97 -15.11 21.17
CA ASP A 70 -6.32 -16.50 20.90
C ASP A 70 -6.86 -17.20 22.16
N MET A 71 -6.28 -16.91 23.33
CA MET A 71 -6.79 -17.42 24.60
C MET A 71 -8.19 -16.91 24.93
N ILE A 72 -8.46 -15.62 24.70
CA ILE A 72 -9.79 -15.04 24.98
C ILE A 72 -10.82 -15.62 24.00
N ASP A 73 -10.47 -15.76 22.73
CA ASP A 73 -11.34 -16.34 21.71
C ASP A 73 -11.62 -17.84 22.02
N ASP A 74 -10.59 -18.62 22.37
CA ASP A 74 -10.73 -19.99 22.89
C ASP A 74 -11.69 -20.04 24.08
N PHE A 75 -11.62 -19.06 24.97
CA PHE A 75 -12.44 -18.99 26.18
C PHE A 75 -13.90 -18.66 25.87
N GLU A 76 -14.16 -17.69 24.99
CA GLU A 76 -15.52 -17.30 24.57
C GLU A 76 -16.23 -18.48 23.90
N VAL A 77 -15.57 -19.20 22.98
CA VAL A 77 -16.13 -20.40 22.32
C VAL A 77 -16.48 -21.51 23.32
N ASN A 78 -15.66 -21.69 24.37
CA ASN A 78 -15.88 -22.75 25.37
C ASN A 78 -16.92 -22.38 26.45
N THR A 79 -17.45 -21.16 26.45
CA THR A 79 -18.41 -20.66 27.45
C THR A 79 -19.82 -20.40 26.90
N GLU A 80 -20.03 -20.51 25.59
CA GLU A 80 -21.39 -20.49 25.01
C GLU A 80 -22.25 -21.68 25.50
N PRO A 81 -23.54 -21.46 25.81
CA PRO A 81 -24.43 -22.53 26.26
C PRO A 81 -24.65 -23.55 25.14
N ALA A 82 -24.20 -24.79 25.38
CA ALA A 82 -24.39 -25.92 24.49
C ALA A 82 -25.88 -26.23 24.25
N THR A 83 -26.50 -25.60 23.25
CA THR A 83 -27.65 -26.21 22.58
C THR A 83 -27.11 -27.32 21.68
N GLN A 84 -27.16 -28.57 22.17
CA GLN A 84 -26.74 -29.83 21.52
C GLN A 84 -25.24 -30.22 21.55
N LYS A 85 -24.72 -30.61 22.72
CA LYS A 85 -23.70 -31.69 22.79
C LYS A 85 -23.95 -32.60 24.00
N CYS A 86 -23.91 -33.91 23.76
CA CYS A 86 -24.35 -35.00 24.65
C CYS A 86 -23.32 -35.42 25.73
N CYS A 87 -22.36 -34.56 26.12
CA CYS A 87 -21.34 -34.92 27.11
C CYS A 87 -21.01 -33.73 28.04
N PRO A 88 -20.89 -33.94 29.37
CA PRO A 88 -20.51 -32.88 30.31
C PRO A 88 -19.04 -32.46 30.08
N PRO A 89 -18.71 -31.16 30.20
CA PRO A 89 -17.35 -30.69 29.96
C PRO A 89 -16.40 -31.16 31.08
N ILE A 90 -15.35 -31.86 30.64
CA ILE A 90 -14.31 -32.48 31.46
C ILE A 90 -13.51 -31.39 32.23
N ASN A 91 -13.33 -31.59 33.54
CA ASN A 91 -12.64 -30.69 34.49
C ASN A 91 -11.19 -30.30 34.11
N VAL A 92 -10.60 -31.00 33.13
CA VAL A 92 -9.23 -30.82 32.62
C VAL A 92 -9.07 -29.59 31.72
N SER A 93 -10.13 -29.12 31.06
CA SER A 93 -10.07 -27.92 30.20
C SER A 93 -9.93 -26.62 31.00
N LYS A 94 -10.56 -26.55 32.19
CA LYS A 94 -10.53 -25.37 33.07
C LYS A 94 -9.17 -25.13 33.72
N LEU A 95 -8.48 -26.19 34.15
CA LEU A 95 -7.14 -26.09 34.74
C LEU A 95 -6.08 -25.69 33.70
N LYS A 96 -6.21 -26.21 32.47
CA LYS A 96 -5.37 -25.81 31.34
C LYS A 96 -5.55 -24.31 31.02
N MET A 97 -6.79 -23.83 31.00
CA MET A 97 -7.09 -22.41 30.80
C MET A 97 -6.52 -21.54 31.93
N ALA A 98 -6.64 -21.98 33.18
CA ALA A 98 -6.06 -21.26 34.32
C ALA A 98 -4.54 -21.12 34.23
N ASN A 99 -3.86 -22.19 33.81
CA ASN A 99 -2.41 -22.16 33.61
C ASN A 99 -2.02 -21.28 32.41
N LYS A 100 -2.80 -21.31 31.31
CA LYS A 100 -2.61 -20.43 30.13
C LYS A 100 -2.76 -18.95 30.54
N MET A 101 -3.83 -18.60 31.28
CA MET A 101 -4.06 -17.26 31.83
C MET A 101 -2.93 -16.81 32.77
N LYS A 102 -2.48 -17.69 33.67
CA LYS A 102 -1.37 -17.37 34.57
C LYS A 102 -0.07 -17.11 33.79
N ASN A 103 0.26 -17.96 32.83
CA ASN A 103 1.45 -17.82 32.00
C ASN A 103 1.45 -16.49 31.21
N MET A 104 0.35 -16.17 30.54
CA MET A 104 0.22 -14.94 29.76
C MET A 104 0.35 -13.68 30.60
N ARG A 105 -0.22 -13.71 31.80
CA ARG A 105 -0.13 -12.60 32.73
C ARG A 105 1.31 -12.39 33.21
N GLU A 106 2.04 -13.48 33.45
CA GLU A 106 3.45 -13.44 33.84
C GLU A 106 4.32 -12.93 32.68
N GLN A 107 4.10 -13.39 31.45
CA GLN A 107 4.77 -12.88 30.25
C GLN A 107 4.52 -11.38 30.04
N LEU A 108 3.25 -10.95 30.08
CA LEU A 108 2.89 -9.55 29.90
C LEU A 108 3.42 -8.66 31.03
N LYS A 109 3.42 -9.17 32.26
CA LYS A 109 4.05 -8.50 33.40
C LYS A 109 5.55 -8.36 33.17
N GLY A 110 6.23 -9.40 32.72
CA GLY A 110 7.65 -9.35 32.35
C GLY A 110 7.93 -8.27 31.30
N ILE A 111 7.12 -8.19 30.24
CA ILE A 111 7.26 -7.16 29.20
C ILE A 111 7.03 -5.74 29.74
N ALA A 112 6.09 -5.56 30.68
CA ALA A 112 5.81 -4.27 31.31
C ALA A 112 6.88 -3.87 32.35
N GLU A 113 7.54 -4.85 32.98
CA GLU A 113 8.62 -4.67 33.95
C GLU A 113 9.99 -4.58 33.29
N ASP A 114 10.14 -5.07 32.05
CA ASP A 114 11.24 -4.79 31.11
C ASP A 114 11.22 -3.27 30.78
N ARG A 115 11.59 -2.44 31.76
CA ARG A 115 11.93 -1.04 31.57
C ARG A 115 13.28 -1.03 30.88
N ILE A 116 13.30 -0.91 29.55
CA ILE A 116 14.55 -0.97 28.80
C ILE A 116 15.16 0.42 28.61
N PRO A 117 16.27 0.72 29.31
CA PRO A 117 17.47 1.31 28.71
C PRO A 117 18.46 0.18 28.38
N PHE A 118 18.53 -0.17 27.09
CA PHE A 118 19.48 -0.99 26.29
C PHE A 118 20.47 -2.01 26.90
N ILE A 119 20.77 -3.08 26.12
CA ILE A 119 22.11 -3.42 25.53
C ILE A 119 22.00 -4.59 24.50
N PHE A 120 22.86 -4.54 23.46
CA PHE A 120 23.12 -5.39 22.27
C PHE A 120 22.73 -6.90 22.25
N MET A 121 22.26 -7.38 21.08
CA MET A 121 22.86 -8.48 20.28
C MET A 121 22.27 -8.60 18.85
N GLN A 122 23.14 -9.08 17.94
CA GLN A 122 23.07 -9.18 16.47
C GLN A 122 22.39 -10.47 15.99
N GLU A 123 22.09 -10.54 14.67
CA GLU A 123 21.75 -11.72 13.83
C GLU A 123 20.32 -12.33 13.93
N ASN A 124 19.64 -12.83 12.89
CA ASN A 124 19.87 -13.07 11.46
C ASN A 124 18.55 -12.84 10.69
N ALA A 125 18.61 -12.37 9.45
CA ALA A 125 17.42 -12.22 8.59
C ALA A 125 17.04 -13.58 7.95
N PRO A 126 15.77 -14.02 8.00
CA PRO A 126 15.30 -15.06 7.11
C PRO A 126 15.01 -14.48 5.73
N SER A 127 15.25 -15.31 4.72
CA SER A 127 14.90 -15.11 3.32
C SER A 127 13.39 -14.95 3.13
N VAL A 128 13.00 -13.87 2.45
CA VAL A 128 11.61 -13.56 2.07
C VAL A 128 11.11 -14.58 1.04
N PRO A 129 9.90 -15.16 1.19
CA PRO A 129 9.28 -16.00 0.17
C PRO A 129 8.97 -15.22 -1.11
N GLU A 130 9.07 -15.86 -2.28
CA GLU A 130 8.69 -15.29 -3.57
C GLU A 130 7.20 -14.90 -3.58
N ILE A 131 6.92 -13.60 -3.63
CA ILE A 131 5.56 -13.04 -3.71
C ILE A 131 5.17 -12.87 -5.18
N HIS A 132 4.04 -13.43 -5.56
CA HIS A 132 3.42 -13.21 -6.87
C HIS A 132 2.93 -11.76 -7.01
N ASP A 133 3.61 -10.97 -7.82
CA ASP A 133 3.21 -9.60 -8.18
C ASP A 133 2.21 -9.63 -9.36
N ASN A 134 0.98 -9.19 -9.11
CA ASN A 134 -0.11 -9.06 -10.09
C ASN A 134 -0.65 -7.62 -10.06
N ARG A 135 0.25 -6.63 -10.00
CA ARG A 135 -0.17 -5.24 -10.11
C ARG A 135 -0.82 -4.98 -11.47
N GLU A 136 -1.74 -4.03 -11.49
CA GLU A 136 -2.25 -3.44 -12.72
C GLU A 136 -2.27 -1.91 -12.49
N THR A 137 -2.00 -1.13 -13.50
CA THR A 137 -2.21 0.32 -13.49
C THR A 137 -3.17 0.64 -14.63
N THR A 138 -3.92 1.73 -14.52
CA THR A 138 -4.95 2.06 -15.50
C THR A 138 -4.74 3.44 -16.07
N ALA A 139 -5.29 3.62 -17.27
CA ALA A 139 -5.03 4.79 -18.09
C ALA A 139 -5.81 6.05 -17.70
N ALA A 140 -6.80 5.95 -16.80
CA ALA A 140 -7.55 7.16 -16.46
C ALA A 140 -6.82 8.03 -15.42
N VAL A 141 -6.90 9.33 -15.66
CA VAL A 141 -6.50 10.45 -14.81
C VAL A 141 -7.73 11.32 -14.74
N THR A 142 -8.22 11.64 -13.56
CA THR A 142 -9.07 12.82 -13.42
C THR A 142 -8.21 13.99 -13.90
N GLU A 143 -8.67 14.76 -14.90
CA GLU A 143 -8.03 15.98 -15.41
C GLU A 143 -7.98 17.10 -14.35
N THR A 144 -7.71 16.76 -13.08
CA THR A 144 -7.15 17.71 -12.14
C THR A 144 -5.78 18.10 -12.67
N GLN A 145 -5.59 19.40 -12.91
CA GLN A 145 -4.39 19.99 -13.49
C GLN A 145 -3.13 19.37 -12.88
N VAL A 146 -2.36 18.64 -13.69
CA VAL A 146 -1.06 18.09 -13.26
C VAL A 146 -0.10 19.26 -13.20
N ALA A 147 0.10 19.81 -11.99
CA ALA A 147 0.90 21.00 -11.79
C ALA A 147 2.36 20.82 -12.21
N GLY A 148 2.90 21.80 -12.95
CA GLY A 148 4.32 21.92 -13.26
C GLY A 148 4.87 20.89 -14.25
N ARG A 149 4.02 20.22 -15.03
CA ARG A 149 4.42 19.17 -16.00
C ARG A 149 4.10 19.52 -17.46
N ASP A 150 3.69 20.76 -17.74
CA ASP A 150 3.30 21.19 -19.09
C ASP A 150 4.47 21.16 -20.07
N ASN A 151 5.66 21.62 -19.65
CA ASN A 151 6.85 21.62 -20.49
C ASN A 151 7.32 20.18 -20.80
N ASP A 152 7.37 19.32 -19.77
CA ASP A 152 7.71 17.91 -19.94
C ASP A 152 6.76 17.23 -20.93
N LYS A 153 5.44 17.48 -20.79
CA LYS A 153 4.42 16.97 -21.70
C LYS A 153 4.67 17.47 -23.13
N GLN A 154 4.90 18.77 -23.32
CA GLN A 154 5.13 19.35 -24.64
C GLN A 154 6.35 18.72 -25.33
N GLU A 155 7.44 18.53 -24.59
CA GLU A 155 8.67 17.94 -25.11
C GLU A 155 8.49 16.46 -25.48
N ILE A 156 7.85 15.68 -24.61
CA ILE A 156 7.51 14.27 -24.88
C ILE A 156 6.64 14.15 -26.12
N MET A 157 5.60 14.99 -26.24
CA MET A 157 4.72 14.98 -27.40
C MET A 157 5.45 15.40 -28.69
N ALA A 158 6.34 16.39 -28.62
CA ALA A 158 7.16 16.79 -29.78
C ALA A 158 8.07 15.65 -30.27
N ARG A 159 8.71 14.92 -29.35
CA ARG A 159 9.53 13.74 -29.69
C ARG A 159 8.69 12.67 -30.36
N LEU A 160 7.54 12.31 -29.77
CA LEU A 160 6.64 11.30 -30.32
C LEU A 160 6.15 11.69 -31.72
N SER A 161 5.62 12.90 -31.89
CA SER A 161 5.06 13.37 -33.16
C SER A 161 6.08 13.41 -34.30
N GLY A 162 7.35 13.72 -34.02
CA GLY A 162 8.41 13.77 -35.03
C GLY A 162 8.86 12.40 -35.56
N SER A 163 8.47 11.31 -34.91
CA SER A 163 8.99 9.96 -35.16
C SER A 163 7.97 8.91 -35.62
N ILE A 164 6.69 9.28 -35.72
CA ILE A 164 5.57 8.40 -36.11
C ILE A 164 5.74 7.77 -37.52
N THR A 165 6.72 8.19 -38.31
CA THR A 165 7.01 7.58 -39.62
C THR A 165 7.70 6.22 -39.53
N LYS A 166 8.15 5.78 -38.33
CA LYS A 166 8.73 4.46 -38.10
C LYS A 166 7.64 3.40 -37.88
N GLU A 167 7.91 2.14 -38.23
CA GLU A 167 7.02 1.00 -37.95
C GLU A 167 6.78 0.84 -36.44
N ILE A 168 7.84 1.00 -35.63
CA ILE A 168 7.77 1.08 -34.17
C ILE A 168 8.50 2.31 -33.61
N THR A 169 7.88 2.95 -32.64
CA THR A 169 8.43 4.06 -31.86
C THR A 169 8.31 3.74 -30.38
N ILE A 170 9.42 3.58 -29.66
CA ILE A 170 9.45 3.33 -28.22
C ILE A 170 10.13 4.50 -27.52
N LEU A 171 9.36 5.23 -26.70
CA LEU A 171 9.85 6.30 -25.83
C LEU A 171 9.79 5.85 -24.37
N PRO A 172 10.93 5.52 -23.75
CA PRO A 172 10.97 5.28 -22.31
C PRO A 172 11.00 6.61 -21.54
N ILE A 173 10.21 6.69 -20.47
CA ILE A 173 10.21 7.75 -19.46
C ILE A 173 10.74 7.13 -18.16
N TYR A 174 11.88 7.61 -17.68
CA TYR A 174 12.53 7.06 -16.50
C TYR A 174 12.81 8.10 -15.42
N GLY A 175 13.06 7.63 -14.20
CA GLY A 175 13.28 8.49 -13.05
C GLY A 175 12.83 7.83 -11.75
N ILE A 176 13.00 8.54 -10.65
CA ILE A 176 12.87 7.99 -9.29
C ILE A 176 11.40 7.65 -8.95
N GLY A 177 11.19 6.78 -7.97
CA GLY A 177 9.86 6.45 -7.45
C GLY A 177 9.09 7.65 -6.93
N GLY A 178 7.79 7.77 -7.24
CA GLY A 178 6.94 8.85 -6.75
C GLY A 178 7.08 10.20 -7.48
N ILE A 179 7.92 10.28 -8.51
CA ILE A 179 8.20 11.52 -9.27
C ILE A 179 7.08 11.92 -10.25
N GLY A 180 6.22 10.97 -10.64
CA GLY A 180 5.07 11.19 -11.54
C GLY A 180 5.17 10.55 -12.93
N LYS A 181 6.01 9.53 -13.15
CA LYS A 181 6.16 8.87 -14.46
C LYS A 181 4.86 8.30 -15.01
N THR A 182 4.15 7.49 -14.20
CA THR A 182 2.84 6.94 -14.55
C THR A 182 1.84 8.05 -14.88
N THR A 183 1.85 9.15 -14.13
CA THR A 183 1.02 10.33 -14.41
C THR A 183 1.36 10.96 -15.76
N MET A 184 2.65 11.06 -16.11
CA MET A 184 3.08 11.54 -17.42
C MET A 184 2.59 10.63 -18.55
N ALA A 185 2.76 9.31 -18.40
CA ALA A 185 2.25 8.34 -19.38
C ALA A 185 0.72 8.40 -19.54
N GLN A 186 -0.02 8.65 -18.45
CA GLN A 186 -1.46 8.88 -18.52
C GLN A 186 -1.83 10.16 -19.29
N LEU A 187 -1.04 11.23 -19.17
CA LEU A 187 -1.24 12.46 -19.95
C LEU A 187 -1.06 12.19 -21.46
N VAL A 188 -0.04 11.39 -21.83
CA VAL A 188 0.18 10.97 -23.21
C VAL A 188 -0.95 10.09 -23.71
N PHE A 189 -1.36 9.08 -22.92
CA PHE A 189 -2.43 8.15 -23.28
C PHE A 189 -3.76 8.86 -23.60
N LYS A 190 -4.04 9.96 -22.90
CA LYS A 190 -5.27 10.73 -23.08
C LYS A 190 -5.20 11.78 -24.17
N ASP A 191 -4.00 12.10 -24.65
CA ASP A 191 -3.80 13.21 -25.54
C ASP A 191 -4.60 13.04 -26.86
N SER A 192 -5.13 14.15 -27.35
CA SER A 192 -5.90 14.20 -28.61
C SER A 192 -5.06 13.81 -29.83
N HIS A 193 -3.73 13.95 -29.76
CA HIS A 193 -2.83 13.53 -30.83
C HIS A 193 -3.00 12.04 -31.19
N PHE A 194 -3.34 11.20 -30.20
CA PHE A 194 -3.54 9.77 -30.36
C PHE A 194 -5.02 9.38 -30.46
N LYS A 195 -5.92 10.30 -30.84
CA LYS A 195 -7.38 10.04 -30.90
C LYS A 195 -7.75 8.91 -31.86
N GLU A 196 -7.04 8.82 -32.99
CA GLU A 196 -7.25 7.80 -34.03
C GLU A 196 -6.46 6.51 -33.78
N TYR A 197 -5.72 6.41 -32.66
CA TYR A 197 -4.95 5.22 -32.30
C TYR A 197 -5.82 4.29 -31.44
N SER A 198 -5.70 2.97 -31.67
CA SER A 198 -6.16 2.00 -30.68
C SER A 198 -5.22 2.08 -29.47
N ARG A 199 -5.77 2.30 -28.27
CA ARG A 199 -4.97 2.60 -27.08
C ARG A 199 -4.98 1.42 -26.11
N VAL A 200 -3.81 1.01 -25.66
CA VAL A 200 -3.61 -0.12 -24.76
C VAL A 200 -2.79 0.35 -23.57
N TRP A 201 -3.19 -0.03 -22.36
CA TRP A 201 -2.43 0.23 -21.15
C TRP A 201 -2.10 -1.09 -20.47
N VAL A 202 -0.81 -1.42 -20.41
CA VAL A 202 -0.30 -2.64 -19.79
C VAL A 202 0.61 -2.26 -18.65
N TYR A 203 0.26 -2.70 -17.45
CA TYR A 203 1.23 -2.71 -16.36
C TYR A 203 2.12 -3.93 -16.48
N VAL A 204 3.42 -3.75 -16.23
CA VAL A 204 4.39 -4.85 -16.23
C VAL A 204 4.77 -5.20 -14.80
N SER A 205 4.41 -6.41 -14.36
CA SER A 205 4.79 -6.91 -13.03
C SER A 205 6.30 -7.04 -12.85
N GLN A 206 6.76 -6.97 -11.59
CA GLN A 206 8.16 -7.23 -11.24
C GLN A 206 8.61 -8.61 -11.76
N LYS A 207 7.71 -9.61 -11.70
CA LYS A 207 7.89 -10.85 -12.45
C LYS A 207 7.55 -10.60 -13.91
N PHE A 208 8.56 -10.44 -14.74
CA PHE A 208 8.38 -10.29 -16.18
C PHE A 208 7.79 -11.55 -16.81
N ASP A 209 6.72 -11.38 -17.59
CA ASP A 209 6.04 -12.45 -18.29
C ASP A 209 5.49 -11.92 -19.61
N LEU A 210 6.18 -12.25 -20.71
CA LEU A 210 5.84 -11.78 -22.04
C LEU A 210 4.44 -12.25 -22.50
N ASN A 211 4.03 -13.46 -22.10
CA ASN A 211 2.71 -13.98 -22.45
C ASN A 211 1.60 -13.21 -21.73
N LYS A 212 1.81 -12.83 -20.46
CA LYS A 212 0.86 -11.97 -19.73
C LYS A 212 0.73 -10.60 -20.39
N ILE A 213 1.86 -10.00 -20.81
CA ILE A 213 1.86 -8.72 -21.53
C ILE A 213 1.06 -8.87 -22.84
N GLY A 214 1.36 -9.88 -23.66
CA GLY A 214 0.65 -10.12 -24.91
C GLY A 214 -0.84 -10.38 -24.73
N ASN A 215 -1.24 -11.18 -23.74
CA ASN A 215 -2.66 -11.41 -23.43
C ASN A 215 -3.37 -10.12 -22.95
N SER A 216 -2.68 -9.24 -22.21
CA SER A 216 -3.23 -7.94 -21.80
C SER A 216 -3.46 -7.02 -23.01
N ILE A 217 -2.57 -7.06 -24.00
CA ILE A 217 -2.74 -6.34 -25.27
C ILE A 217 -3.93 -6.91 -26.05
N ILE A 218 -3.99 -8.23 -26.20
CA ILE A 218 -5.05 -8.93 -26.94
C ILE A 218 -6.42 -8.60 -26.34
N SER A 219 -6.58 -8.69 -25.02
CA SER A 219 -7.87 -8.48 -24.37
C SER A 219 -8.40 -7.06 -24.58
N GLN A 220 -7.52 -6.05 -24.53
CA GLN A 220 -7.89 -4.65 -24.73
C GLN A 220 -8.18 -4.31 -26.20
N LEU A 221 -7.52 -4.96 -27.17
CA LEU A 221 -7.73 -4.70 -28.60
C LEU A 221 -8.89 -5.52 -29.21
N SER A 222 -9.19 -6.68 -28.64
CA SER A 222 -10.21 -7.60 -29.17
C SER A 222 -11.55 -7.54 -28.42
N ASN A 223 -11.58 -6.98 -27.21
CA ASN A 223 -12.70 -7.07 -26.26
C ASN A 223 -13.08 -8.52 -25.89
N CYS A 224 -12.16 -9.48 -26.06
CA CYS A 224 -12.34 -10.89 -25.71
C CYS A 224 -11.39 -11.28 -24.57
N ASN A 225 -11.93 -11.96 -23.55
CA ASN A 225 -11.17 -12.38 -22.36
C ASN A 225 -10.47 -13.75 -22.52
N SER A 226 -10.10 -14.15 -23.74
CA SER A 226 -9.41 -15.43 -23.95
C SER A 226 -7.95 -15.32 -23.51
N GLN A 227 -7.57 -16.08 -22.48
CA GLN A 227 -6.17 -16.22 -22.08
C GLN A 227 -5.51 -17.36 -22.88
N HIS A 228 -4.47 -17.02 -23.63
CA HIS A 228 -3.67 -17.99 -24.38
C HIS A 228 -2.41 -18.34 -23.58
N THR A 229 -2.22 -19.64 -23.33
CA THR A 229 -1.03 -20.15 -22.63
C THR A 229 0.12 -20.46 -23.58
N ASP A 230 -0.18 -20.71 -24.86
CA ASP A 230 0.82 -20.98 -25.89
C ASP A 230 1.42 -19.65 -26.42
N PRO A 231 2.73 -19.42 -26.26
CA PRO A 231 3.41 -18.22 -26.76
C PRO A 231 3.16 -17.96 -28.25
N GLN A 232 3.13 -19.00 -29.08
CA GLN A 232 2.91 -18.85 -30.52
C GLN A 232 1.49 -18.34 -30.82
N MET A 233 0.50 -18.80 -30.05
CA MET A 233 -0.87 -18.27 -30.17
C MET A 233 -0.94 -16.81 -29.74
N VAL A 234 -0.21 -16.41 -28.70
CA VAL A 234 -0.16 -15.00 -28.27
C VAL A 234 0.44 -14.14 -29.39
N GLU A 235 1.61 -14.51 -29.91
CA GLU A 235 2.28 -13.78 -30.99
C GLU A 235 1.42 -13.68 -32.26
N ASN A 236 0.83 -14.79 -32.71
CA ASN A 236 -0.06 -14.80 -33.89
C ASN A 236 -1.29 -13.89 -33.72
N ASN A 237 -1.86 -13.84 -32.51
CA ASN A 237 -2.99 -12.94 -32.24
C ASN A 237 -2.56 -11.48 -32.16
N VAL A 238 -1.44 -11.17 -31.51
CA VAL A 238 -0.88 -9.81 -31.49
C VAL A 238 -0.62 -9.34 -32.93
N GLN A 239 0.08 -10.14 -33.73
CA GLN A 239 0.36 -9.84 -35.14
C GLN A 239 -0.93 -9.53 -35.92
N ARG A 240 -1.94 -10.40 -35.83
CA ARG A 240 -3.24 -10.21 -36.50
C ARG A 240 -3.96 -8.94 -36.03
N LEU A 241 -3.88 -8.62 -34.74
CA LEU A 241 -4.54 -7.44 -34.18
C LEU A 241 -3.81 -6.15 -34.56
N PHE A 242 -2.50 -6.21 -34.82
CA PHE A 242 -1.64 -5.07 -35.14
C PHE A 242 -1.66 -4.71 -36.63
N SER A 243 -1.73 -5.72 -37.52
CA SER A 243 -1.67 -5.51 -38.97
C SER A 243 -2.58 -4.38 -39.46
N GLY A 244 -1.98 -3.40 -40.15
CA GLY A 244 -2.66 -2.24 -40.73
C GLY A 244 -3.24 -1.22 -39.72
N LYS A 245 -2.92 -1.32 -38.42
CA LYS A 245 -3.46 -0.42 -37.39
C LYS A 245 -2.42 0.52 -36.81
N LYS A 246 -2.93 1.64 -36.29
CA LYS A 246 -2.18 2.58 -35.44
C LYS A 246 -2.47 2.26 -33.98
N ILE A 247 -1.44 1.97 -33.20
CA ILE A 247 -1.60 1.50 -31.81
C ILE A 247 -0.71 2.32 -30.89
N LEU A 248 -1.31 2.86 -29.82
CA LEU A 248 -0.59 3.48 -28.71
C LEU A 248 -0.58 2.48 -27.55
N ILE A 249 0.60 2.11 -27.08
CA ILE A 249 0.78 1.16 -25.97
C ILE A 249 1.52 1.86 -24.84
N ILE A 250 0.97 1.79 -23.63
CA ILE A 250 1.69 2.17 -22.42
C ILE A 250 2.15 0.90 -21.74
N LEU A 251 3.46 0.78 -21.51
CA LEU A 251 4.08 -0.27 -20.71
C LEU A 251 4.52 0.37 -19.39
N ASP A 252 3.65 0.34 -18.40
CA ASP A 252 3.88 1.03 -17.13
C ASP A 252 4.66 0.15 -16.15
N ASP A 253 5.71 0.74 -15.57
CA ASP A 253 6.57 0.20 -14.53
C ASP A 253 7.37 -1.05 -14.95
N LEU A 254 8.14 -0.97 -16.03
CA LEU A 254 8.97 -2.08 -16.52
C LEU A 254 10.21 -2.32 -15.64
N TRP A 255 10.37 -3.57 -15.20
CA TRP A 255 11.42 -4.03 -14.26
C TRP A 255 12.45 -5.01 -14.85
N GLU A 256 12.28 -5.46 -16.09
CA GLU A 256 13.11 -6.52 -16.67
C GLU A 256 14.53 -6.05 -17.01
N MET A 257 15.54 -6.72 -16.47
CA MET A 257 16.96 -6.38 -16.60
C MET A 257 17.68 -7.26 -17.65
N GLU A 258 17.11 -8.40 -18.03
CA GLU A 258 17.65 -9.26 -19.05
C GLU A 258 17.40 -8.69 -20.45
N ALA A 259 18.48 -8.31 -21.13
CA ALA A 259 18.40 -7.68 -22.45
C ALA A 259 17.69 -8.54 -23.50
N GLU A 260 17.86 -9.87 -23.45
CA GLU A 260 17.20 -10.80 -24.38
C GLU A 260 15.67 -10.75 -24.24
N LYS A 261 15.16 -10.69 -23.00
CA LYS A 261 13.72 -10.61 -22.74
C LYS A 261 13.13 -9.26 -23.16
N LEU A 262 13.87 -8.17 -22.94
CA LEU A 262 13.51 -6.85 -23.46
C LEU A 262 13.47 -6.84 -24.99
N GLU A 263 14.41 -7.50 -25.64
CA GLU A 263 14.43 -7.59 -27.10
C GLU A 263 13.25 -8.40 -27.64
N ARG A 264 12.91 -9.53 -27.00
CA ARG A 264 11.70 -10.30 -27.32
C ARG A 264 10.42 -9.48 -27.16
N LEU A 265 10.36 -8.61 -26.14
CA LEU A 265 9.26 -7.65 -25.99
C LEU A 265 9.20 -6.69 -27.18
N LYS A 266 10.31 -6.11 -27.62
CA LYS A 266 10.32 -5.24 -28.82
C LYS A 266 9.83 -5.99 -30.05
N THR A 267 10.37 -7.19 -30.29
CA THR A 267 9.98 -8.02 -31.45
C THR A 267 8.47 -8.29 -31.45
N MET A 268 7.86 -8.57 -30.29
CA MET A 268 6.41 -8.73 -30.18
C MET A 268 5.64 -7.45 -30.54
N LEU A 269 6.15 -6.27 -30.18
CA LEU A 269 5.53 -4.98 -30.47
C LEU A 269 5.71 -4.53 -31.93
N GLU A 270 6.68 -5.09 -32.64
CA GLU A 270 6.94 -4.86 -34.07
C GLU A 270 6.09 -5.75 -34.99
N LEU A 271 5.33 -6.71 -34.43
CA LEU A 271 4.51 -7.62 -35.20
C LEU A 271 3.40 -6.89 -35.97
N GLY A 272 3.07 -7.40 -37.16
CA GLY A 272 1.91 -6.98 -37.94
C GLY A 272 2.29 -6.02 -39.07
N GLU A 273 2.10 -6.47 -40.30
CA GLU A 273 2.49 -5.74 -41.50
C GLU A 273 1.68 -4.44 -41.63
N GLY A 274 2.37 -3.34 -41.98
CA GLY A 274 1.77 -2.02 -42.13
C GLY A 274 1.20 -1.43 -40.83
N SER A 275 1.58 -1.98 -39.67
CA SER A 275 1.25 -1.41 -38.37
C SER A 275 2.11 -0.17 -38.07
N ASN A 276 1.60 0.70 -37.19
CA ASN A 276 2.34 1.81 -36.64
C ASN A 276 2.15 1.82 -35.12
N VAL A 277 3.16 1.33 -34.42
CA VAL A 277 3.11 1.14 -32.97
C VAL A 277 3.92 2.22 -32.28
N VAL A 278 3.25 2.98 -31.43
CA VAL A 278 3.87 3.94 -30.52
C VAL A 278 3.79 3.37 -29.11
N ALA A 279 4.92 3.00 -28.53
CA ALA A 279 5.02 2.53 -27.16
C ALA A 279 5.64 3.60 -26.25
N VAL A 280 4.98 3.90 -25.13
CA VAL A 280 5.58 4.68 -24.04
C VAL A 280 5.83 3.73 -22.88
N VAL A 281 7.09 3.63 -22.47
CA VAL A 281 7.50 2.74 -21.37
C VAL A 281 7.78 3.60 -20.15
N THR A 282 7.30 3.26 -18.96
CA THR A 282 7.77 3.89 -17.73
C THR A 282 8.65 2.92 -16.94
N THR A 283 9.76 3.40 -16.39
CA THR A 283 10.64 2.56 -15.56
C THR A 283 11.39 3.41 -14.53
N ARG A 284 11.90 2.78 -13.48
CA ARG A 284 12.81 3.44 -12.52
C ARG A 284 14.26 3.39 -13.00
N GLU A 285 14.59 2.41 -13.83
CA GLU A 285 15.95 2.08 -14.18
C GLU A 285 16.35 2.70 -15.51
N GLU A 286 17.38 3.55 -15.47
CA GLU A 286 17.97 4.13 -16.66
C GLU A 286 18.50 3.04 -17.61
N TYR A 287 19.05 1.96 -17.05
CA TYR A 287 19.52 0.82 -17.84
C TYR A 287 18.39 0.23 -18.71
N ILE A 288 17.22 -0.02 -18.14
CA ILE A 288 16.06 -0.57 -18.87
C ILE A 288 15.62 0.40 -19.96
N ALA A 289 15.53 1.70 -19.62
CA ALA A 289 15.18 2.75 -20.56
C ALA A 289 16.14 2.77 -21.77
N GLN A 290 17.45 2.72 -21.52
CA GLN A 290 18.47 2.70 -22.56
C GLN A 290 18.44 1.42 -23.41
N LYS A 291 17.95 0.30 -22.88
CA LYS A 291 17.86 -0.97 -23.60
C LYS A 291 16.60 -1.10 -24.45
N ILE A 292 15.45 -0.65 -23.98
CA ILE A 292 14.15 -0.85 -24.67
C ILE A 292 13.84 0.24 -25.72
N GLN A 293 14.54 1.37 -25.71
CA GLN A 293 14.26 2.52 -26.57
C GLN A 293 14.33 2.29 -28.08
N THR A 294 13.57 3.10 -28.83
CA THR A 294 13.89 3.50 -30.22
C THR A 294 13.95 5.02 -30.41
N LEU A 295 13.62 5.77 -29.35
CA LEU A 295 13.84 7.19 -29.16
C LEU A 295 14.62 7.44 -27.87
N GLU A 296 15.44 8.48 -27.87
CA GLU A 296 16.22 8.87 -26.69
C GLU A 296 15.31 8.97 -25.45
N PRO A 297 15.68 8.32 -24.32
CA PRO A 297 14.78 8.18 -23.20
C PRO A 297 14.59 9.53 -22.51
N TYR A 298 13.39 9.74 -21.97
CA TYR A 298 13.05 10.96 -21.27
C TYR A 298 13.28 10.79 -19.76
N LYS A 299 14.28 11.49 -19.21
CA LYS A 299 14.49 11.54 -17.77
C LYS A 299 13.53 12.54 -17.15
N LEU A 300 12.55 12.06 -16.40
CA LEU A 300 11.64 12.94 -15.68
C LEU A 300 12.37 13.53 -14.47
N THR A 301 12.44 14.86 -14.40
CA THR A 301 13.16 15.58 -13.34
C THR A 301 12.26 15.88 -12.15
N PRO A 302 12.83 16.09 -10.94
CA PRO A 302 12.07 16.55 -9.78
C PRO A 302 11.38 17.89 -10.07
N LEU A 303 10.21 18.09 -9.47
CA LEU A 303 9.49 19.36 -9.54
C LEU A 303 10.26 20.47 -8.80
N GLY A 304 10.03 21.72 -9.18
CA GLY A 304 10.45 22.87 -8.38
C GLY A 304 9.74 22.91 -7.02
N ASP A 305 10.42 23.45 -6.01
CA ASP A 305 9.88 23.58 -4.65
C ASP A 305 8.58 24.41 -4.61
N ASP A 306 8.45 25.39 -5.51
CA ASP A 306 7.28 26.22 -5.71
C ASP A 306 6.07 25.43 -6.24
N ILE A 307 6.33 24.45 -7.12
CA ILE A 307 5.30 23.53 -7.61
C ILE A 307 4.90 22.56 -6.49
N CYS A 308 5.86 22.02 -5.72
CA CYS A 308 5.55 21.23 -4.53
C CYS A 308 4.68 22.02 -3.54
N TRP A 309 5.00 23.30 -3.33
CA TRP A 309 4.18 24.17 -2.50
C TRP A 309 2.78 24.37 -3.08
N THR A 310 2.66 24.53 -4.39
CA THR A 310 1.36 24.62 -5.08
C THR A 310 0.50 23.38 -4.86
N ILE A 311 1.10 22.19 -4.96
CA ILE A 311 0.42 20.92 -4.65
C ILE A 311 -0.03 20.87 -3.19
N ILE A 312 0.83 21.27 -2.24
CA ILE A 312 0.49 21.29 -0.82
C ILE A 312 -0.66 22.28 -0.54
N LYS A 313 -0.64 23.46 -1.17
CA LYS A 313 -1.70 24.45 -1.02
C LYS A 313 -3.06 23.93 -1.47
N ASP A 314 -3.08 23.29 -2.64
CA ASP A 314 -4.30 22.66 -3.17
C ASP A 314 -4.85 21.62 -2.19
N LYS A 315 -3.99 20.70 -1.73
CA LYS A 315 -4.40 19.63 -0.80
C LYS A 315 -4.82 20.11 0.59
N THR A 316 -4.28 21.23 1.04
CA THR A 316 -4.61 21.80 2.37
C THR A 316 -5.83 22.72 2.35
N SER A 317 -6.39 22.99 1.16
CA SER A 317 -7.37 24.06 0.93
C SER A 317 -6.88 25.38 1.52
N PHE A 318 -5.62 25.72 1.23
CA PHE A 318 -4.86 26.76 1.93
C PHE A 318 -5.56 28.12 1.94
N ASP A 319 -6.18 28.51 0.84
CA ASP A 319 -6.83 29.83 0.70
C ASP A 319 -8.00 30.03 1.67
N ALA A 320 -8.62 28.94 2.15
CA ALA A 320 -9.71 28.98 3.12
C ALA A 320 -9.23 29.06 4.59
N ARG A 321 -7.91 29.09 4.82
CA ARG A 321 -7.33 29.04 6.17
C ARG A 321 -7.15 30.44 6.77
N THR A 322 -7.04 30.50 8.08
CA THR A 322 -6.61 31.69 8.84
C THR A 322 -5.09 31.63 9.08
N ASN A 323 -4.44 32.78 9.31
CA ASN A 323 -2.99 32.89 9.55
C ASN A 323 -2.08 32.53 8.35
N ASN A 324 -2.54 32.82 7.12
CA ASN A 324 -1.89 32.39 5.88
C ASN A 324 -0.42 32.83 5.77
N ALA A 325 -0.04 34.01 6.24
CA ALA A 325 1.34 34.49 6.11
C ALA A 325 2.38 33.60 6.83
N GLN A 326 2.10 33.16 8.06
CA GLN A 326 3.03 32.29 8.82
C GLN A 326 3.01 30.86 8.30
N LEU A 327 1.82 30.33 8.01
CA LEU A 327 1.68 28.97 7.46
C LEU A 327 2.31 28.85 6.07
N GLU A 328 2.33 29.92 5.27
CA GLU A 328 2.97 29.94 3.96
C GLU A 328 4.49 29.80 4.06
N LEU A 329 5.13 30.49 5.01
CA LEU A 329 6.57 30.36 5.24
C LEU A 329 6.95 28.91 5.62
N ILE A 330 6.23 28.34 6.58
CA ILE A 330 6.46 26.96 7.03
C ILE A 330 6.15 25.97 5.90
N GLY A 331 5.06 26.20 5.17
CA GLY A 331 4.64 25.37 4.06
C GLY A 331 5.64 25.33 2.91
N LYS A 332 6.26 26.47 2.60
CA LYS A 332 7.37 26.56 1.63
C LYS A 332 8.60 25.77 2.10
N ASP A 333 8.93 25.81 3.39
CA ASP A 333 10.04 25.00 3.91
C ASP A 333 9.74 23.50 3.91
N ILE A 334 8.50 23.11 4.20
CA ILE A 334 8.03 21.72 4.04
C ILE A 334 8.10 21.30 2.56
N ALA A 335 7.71 22.18 1.63
CA ALA A 335 7.77 21.89 0.20
C ALA A 335 9.19 21.59 -0.29
N LYS A 336 10.20 22.33 0.19
CA LYS A 336 11.61 22.05 -0.08
C LYS A 336 12.01 20.65 0.40
N LYS A 337 11.51 20.22 1.56
CA LYS A 337 11.77 18.88 2.13
C LYS A 337 11.12 17.75 1.34
N CYS A 338 10.10 18.04 0.54
CA CYS A 338 9.54 17.07 -0.41
C CYS A 338 10.48 16.75 -1.58
N GLY A 339 11.53 17.55 -1.81
CA GLY A 339 12.58 17.27 -2.80
C GLY A 339 12.06 17.15 -4.24
N GLY A 340 11.04 17.93 -4.60
CA GLY A 340 10.44 17.89 -5.93
C GLY A 340 9.56 16.65 -6.22
N MET A 341 9.26 15.84 -5.20
CA MET A 341 8.50 14.61 -5.38
C MET A 341 7.00 14.87 -5.25
N ALA A 342 6.26 14.72 -6.36
CA ALA A 342 4.83 14.97 -6.40
C ALA A 342 4.05 14.15 -5.36
N LEU A 343 4.42 12.87 -5.19
CA LEU A 343 3.79 11.99 -4.20
C LEU A 343 4.02 12.46 -2.75
N ALA A 344 5.23 12.93 -2.44
CA ALA A 344 5.56 13.46 -1.12
C ALA A 344 4.70 14.69 -0.80
N ALA A 345 4.63 15.64 -1.75
CA ALA A 345 3.84 16.85 -1.61
C ALA A 345 2.33 16.56 -1.44
N GLN A 346 1.79 15.58 -2.19
CA GLN A 346 0.38 15.18 -2.05
C GLN A 346 0.07 14.58 -0.68
N SER A 347 0.91 13.64 -0.23
CA SER A 347 0.73 12.95 1.05
C SER A 347 0.79 13.92 2.23
N ILE A 348 1.84 14.76 2.26
CA ILE A 348 2.01 15.77 3.30
C ILE A 348 0.91 16.83 3.25
N GLY A 349 0.55 17.30 2.05
CA GLY A 349 -0.52 18.28 1.89
C GLY A 349 -1.85 17.77 2.46
N TYR A 350 -2.21 16.51 2.19
CA TYR A 350 -3.43 15.93 2.76
C TYR A 350 -3.32 15.74 4.28
N MET A 351 -2.18 15.30 4.81
CA MET A 351 -1.96 15.22 6.26
C MET A 351 -2.17 16.59 6.94
N LEU A 352 -1.56 17.64 6.38
CA LEU A 352 -1.64 19.02 6.88
C LEU A 352 -3.04 19.64 6.80
N TYR A 353 -3.93 19.13 5.93
CA TYR A 353 -5.32 19.60 5.82
C TYR A 353 -6.04 19.57 7.18
N SER A 354 -5.82 18.50 7.96
CA SER A 354 -6.43 18.28 9.26
C SER A 354 -5.81 19.14 10.40
N MET A 355 -4.57 19.59 10.23
CA MET A 355 -3.81 20.32 11.26
C MET A 355 -4.14 21.80 11.22
N LYS A 356 -4.80 22.37 12.24
CA LYS A 356 -5.32 23.75 12.21
C LYS A 356 -4.37 24.80 12.79
N SER A 357 -3.45 24.42 13.69
CA SER A 357 -2.55 25.38 14.33
C SER A 357 -1.21 25.50 13.62
N VAL A 358 -0.54 26.65 13.82
CA VAL A 358 0.82 26.91 13.34
C VAL A 358 1.81 25.91 13.97
N ASP A 359 1.68 25.64 15.27
CA ASP A 359 2.57 24.72 15.99
C ASP A 359 2.56 23.30 15.42
N GLN A 360 1.41 22.82 14.94
CA GLN A 360 1.33 21.52 14.28
C GLN A 360 2.14 21.48 12.98
N TRP A 361 2.10 22.56 12.19
CA TRP A 361 2.92 22.68 10.98
C TRP A 361 4.41 22.79 11.32
N VAL A 362 4.75 23.56 12.36
CA VAL A 362 6.13 23.64 12.88
C VAL A 362 6.63 22.27 13.32
N SER A 363 5.80 21.49 14.03
CA SER A 363 6.15 20.13 14.46
C SER A 363 6.44 19.20 13.28
N VAL A 364 5.65 19.28 12.20
CA VAL A 364 5.92 18.51 10.98
C VAL A 364 7.20 18.99 10.32
N ASN A 365 7.39 20.30 10.19
CA ASN A 365 8.59 20.88 9.58
C ASN A 365 9.85 20.45 10.35
N ASN A 366 9.85 20.54 11.67
CA ASN A 366 11.02 20.27 12.51
C ASN A 366 11.18 18.79 12.91
N SER A 367 10.41 17.90 12.29
CA SER A 367 10.45 16.48 12.60
C SER A 367 11.78 15.83 12.26
N GLU A 368 12.29 14.98 13.15
CA GLU A 368 13.50 14.18 12.92
C GLU A 368 13.36 13.20 11.74
N PHE A 369 12.14 12.80 11.37
CA PHE A 369 11.89 11.82 10.31
C PHE A 369 12.29 12.27 8.91
N TRP A 370 12.47 13.57 8.70
CA TRP A 370 13.05 14.09 7.46
C TRP A 370 14.48 13.59 7.23
N HIS A 371 15.18 13.18 8.29
CA HIS A 371 16.58 12.77 8.25
C HIS A 371 16.79 11.27 8.56
N VAL A 372 15.81 10.60 9.19
CA VAL A 372 15.93 9.20 9.66
C VAL A 372 16.19 8.19 8.53
N LEU A 373 15.76 8.47 7.31
CA LEU A 373 15.95 7.58 6.16
C LEU A 373 17.07 8.03 5.21
N ALA A 374 17.71 9.18 5.48
CA ALA A 374 18.71 9.77 4.60
C ALA A 374 20.05 9.02 4.55
N SER A 375 20.20 7.90 5.28
CA SER A 375 21.45 7.16 5.42
C SER A 375 21.70 6.07 4.37
N GLU A 376 20.76 5.82 3.46
CA GLU A 376 21.03 4.95 2.29
C GLU A 376 21.30 5.84 1.06
N GLU A 377 21.99 5.40 0.01
CA GLU A 377 22.37 6.29 -1.11
C GLU A 377 21.26 6.49 -2.16
N SER A 378 20.01 6.14 -1.85
CA SER A 378 18.91 6.20 -2.79
C SER A 378 18.15 7.53 -2.75
N SER A 379 17.85 8.09 -3.91
CA SER A 379 17.10 9.34 -4.07
C SER A 379 15.59 9.20 -3.74
N SER A 380 15.16 8.09 -3.13
CA SER A 380 13.79 7.80 -2.70
C SER A 380 13.45 8.33 -1.29
N HIS A 381 14.42 8.86 -0.56
CA HIS A 381 14.26 9.21 0.86
C HIS A 381 13.18 10.22 1.16
N GLN A 382 13.02 11.25 0.31
CA GLN A 382 12.03 12.28 0.57
C GLN A 382 10.60 11.73 0.49
N VAL A 383 10.37 10.78 -0.42
CA VAL A 383 9.09 10.07 -0.52
C VAL A 383 8.86 9.21 0.71
N HIS A 384 9.84 8.40 1.12
CA HIS A 384 9.69 7.54 2.29
C HIS A 384 9.51 8.34 3.59
N ALA A 385 10.27 9.41 3.80
CA ALA A 385 10.14 10.30 4.96
C ALA A 385 8.75 10.95 5.01
N SER A 386 8.25 11.43 3.88
CA SER A 386 6.93 12.06 3.77
C SER A 386 5.78 11.08 4.04
N LEU A 387 5.89 9.86 3.52
CA LEU A 387 4.92 8.79 3.78
C LEU A 387 5.00 8.33 5.24
N LEU A 388 6.20 8.20 5.82
CA LEU A 388 6.37 7.83 7.22
C LEU A 388 5.75 8.87 8.17
N LEU A 389 5.93 10.16 7.89
CA LEU A 389 5.27 11.24 8.63
C LEU A 389 3.74 11.11 8.57
N SER A 390 3.22 10.88 7.37
CA SER A 390 1.78 10.70 7.15
C SER A 390 1.25 9.48 7.89
N TYR A 391 1.96 8.34 7.84
CA TYR A 391 1.62 7.13 8.60
C TYR A 391 1.62 7.36 10.12
N ARG A 392 2.62 8.07 10.65
CA ARG A 392 2.70 8.34 12.10
C ARG A 392 1.57 9.23 12.60
N SER A 393 1.08 10.15 11.76
CA SER A 393 -0.06 10.99 12.08
C SER A 393 -1.41 10.25 12.12
N MET A 394 -1.47 9.02 11.60
CA MET A 394 -2.70 8.22 11.58
C MET A 394 -3.09 7.75 12.97
N GLY A 395 -4.40 7.72 13.22
CA GLY A 395 -4.95 7.02 14.38
C GLY A 395 -4.63 5.52 14.35
N SER A 396 -4.53 4.90 15.53
CA SER A 396 -4.11 3.49 15.70
C SER A 396 -4.93 2.49 14.89
N TYR A 397 -6.26 2.65 14.84
CA TYR A 397 -7.14 1.77 14.04
C TYR A 397 -6.92 1.94 12.53
N LEU A 398 -6.67 3.17 12.07
CA LEU A 398 -6.35 3.41 10.66
C LEU A 398 -5.01 2.76 10.28
N LYS A 399 -4.00 2.80 11.16
CA LYS A 399 -2.74 2.07 10.97
C LYS A 399 -2.96 0.56 10.85
N LEU A 400 -3.90 -0.02 11.62
CA LEU A 400 -4.22 -1.45 11.52
C LEU A 400 -4.89 -1.79 10.18
N CYS A 401 -5.88 -1.00 9.75
CA CYS A 401 -6.51 -1.16 8.45
C CYS A 401 -5.50 -1.04 7.30
N PHE A 402 -4.58 -0.08 7.38
CA PHE A 402 -3.48 0.06 6.43
C PHE A 402 -2.43 -1.05 6.52
N GLY A 403 -2.18 -1.61 7.70
CA GLY A 403 -1.33 -2.78 7.87
C GLY A 403 -1.94 -4.02 7.22
N TYR A 404 -3.25 -4.23 7.37
CA TYR A 404 -3.97 -5.34 6.74
C TYR A 404 -3.89 -5.31 5.22
N CYS A 405 -3.86 -4.12 4.64
CA CYS A 405 -3.64 -3.93 3.22
C CYS A 405 -2.39 -4.70 2.72
N ALA A 406 -1.33 -4.89 3.53
CA ALA A 406 -0.14 -5.66 3.12
C ALA A 406 -0.38 -7.16 2.84
N VAL A 407 -1.54 -7.73 3.21
CA VAL A 407 -1.92 -9.11 2.87
C VAL A 407 -2.13 -9.28 1.36
N PHE A 408 -2.57 -8.21 0.70
CA PHE A 408 -2.81 -8.26 -0.73
C PHE A 408 -1.47 -8.22 -1.48
N PRO A 409 -1.31 -9.04 -2.53
CA PRO A 409 -0.14 -8.93 -3.39
C PRO A 409 0.00 -7.52 -3.97
N LYS A 410 1.24 -7.14 -4.31
CA LYS A 410 1.51 -5.83 -4.90
C LYS A 410 0.59 -5.60 -6.10
N GLY A 411 -0.05 -4.42 -6.06
CA GLY A 411 -1.08 -3.93 -6.97
C GLY A 411 -2.24 -4.85 -7.31
N HIS A 412 -2.56 -5.81 -6.45
CA HIS A 412 -3.84 -6.49 -6.51
C HIS A 412 -4.99 -5.47 -6.52
N LYS A 413 -6.03 -5.74 -7.33
CA LYS A 413 -7.28 -4.99 -7.32
C LYS A 413 -8.09 -5.40 -6.10
N ILE A 414 -8.29 -4.48 -5.18
CA ILE A 414 -9.01 -4.75 -3.94
C ILE A 414 -10.42 -4.19 -4.09
N SER A 415 -11.43 -5.03 -3.94
CA SER A 415 -12.81 -4.54 -3.86
C SER A 415 -12.97 -3.68 -2.60
N LYS A 416 -13.51 -2.47 -2.76
CA LYS A 416 -13.78 -1.56 -1.63
C LYS A 416 -14.69 -2.24 -0.61
N GLU A 417 -15.75 -2.89 -1.08
CA GLU A 417 -16.74 -3.55 -0.23
C GLU A 417 -16.14 -4.75 0.50
N GLU A 418 -15.36 -5.59 -0.20
CA GLU A 418 -14.70 -6.73 0.43
C GLU A 418 -13.70 -6.28 1.49
N LEU A 419 -12.92 -5.24 1.22
CA LEU A 419 -11.98 -4.67 2.18
C LEU A 419 -12.69 -4.16 3.44
N VAL A 420 -13.82 -3.47 3.28
CA VAL A 420 -14.65 -3.01 4.40
C VAL A 420 -15.14 -4.21 5.21
N HIS A 421 -15.72 -5.21 4.57
CA HIS A 421 -16.22 -6.41 5.27
C HIS A 421 -15.09 -7.14 6.01
N GLN A 422 -13.92 -7.28 5.39
CA GLN A 422 -12.75 -7.91 6.01
C GLN A 422 -12.26 -7.14 7.23
N TRP A 423 -12.15 -5.80 7.14
CA TRP A 423 -11.76 -4.97 8.29
C TRP A 423 -12.77 -5.06 9.45
N ILE A 424 -14.06 -5.10 9.15
CA ILE A 424 -15.12 -5.24 10.15
C ILE A 424 -15.04 -6.62 10.80
N ALA A 425 -14.97 -7.70 10.00
CA ALA A 425 -14.92 -9.07 10.47
C ALA A 425 -13.68 -9.34 11.36
N LEU A 426 -12.54 -8.73 11.03
CA LEU A 426 -11.31 -8.84 11.80
C LEU A 426 -11.25 -7.87 13.01
N GLY A 427 -12.31 -7.10 13.26
CA GLY A 427 -12.35 -6.14 14.38
C GLY A 427 -11.33 -5.01 14.28
N LEU A 428 -10.87 -4.67 13.07
CA LEU A 428 -9.87 -3.63 12.81
C LEU A 428 -10.46 -2.22 12.79
N VAL A 429 -11.80 -2.10 12.81
CA VAL A 429 -12.53 -0.83 12.78
C VAL A 429 -12.76 -0.32 14.19
N LYS A 430 -12.61 0.99 14.39
CA LYS A 430 -12.86 1.62 15.69
C LYS A 430 -14.37 1.65 15.95
N PRO A 431 -14.86 1.10 17.08
CA PRO A 431 -16.26 1.22 17.44
C PRO A 431 -16.65 2.69 17.62
N SER A 432 -17.72 3.10 16.95
CA SER A 432 -18.28 4.46 17.04
C SER A 432 -19.70 4.41 17.57
N LYS A 433 -20.07 5.40 18.39
CA LYS A 433 -21.47 5.59 18.83
C LYS A 433 -22.30 6.38 17.82
N THR A 434 -21.62 7.04 16.89
CA THR A 434 -22.23 8.02 15.96
C THR A 434 -22.29 7.49 14.54
N PHE A 435 -21.30 6.68 14.15
CA PHE A 435 -21.15 6.15 12.80
C PHE A 435 -21.20 4.63 12.84
N SER A 436 -21.73 4.01 11.79
CA SER A 436 -21.61 2.56 11.62
C SER A 436 -20.17 2.15 11.34
N ASP A 437 -19.86 0.87 11.52
CA ASP A 437 -18.53 0.35 11.19
C ASP A 437 -18.24 0.47 9.68
N ILE A 438 -19.26 0.37 8.83
CA ILE A 438 -19.15 0.62 7.38
C ILE A 438 -18.75 2.07 7.12
N GLN A 439 -19.49 3.04 7.66
CA GLN A 439 -19.19 4.47 7.47
C GLN A 439 -17.79 4.84 8.00
N THR A 440 -17.39 4.26 9.13
CA THR A 440 -16.05 4.45 9.70
C THR A 440 -14.97 3.87 8.79
N SER A 441 -15.20 2.68 8.23
CA SER A 441 -14.28 2.03 7.28
C SER A 441 -14.14 2.83 5.99
N GLU A 442 -15.24 3.34 5.44
CA GLU A 442 -15.20 4.20 4.26
C GLU A 442 -14.41 5.49 4.52
N SER A 443 -14.58 6.10 5.70
CA SER A 443 -13.76 7.24 6.11
C SER A 443 -12.28 6.90 6.18
N TYR A 444 -11.93 5.69 6.64
CA TYR A 444 -10.54 5.21 6.65
C TYR A 444 -9.98 5.04 5.24
N ILE A 445 -10.75 4.45 4.32
CA ILE A 445 -10.37 4.35 2.91
C ILE A 445 -10.12 5.75 2.32
N ASN A 446 -11.00 6.72 2.59
CA ASN A 446 -10.84 8.10 2.15
C ASN A 446 -9.57 8.77 2.70
N HIS A 447 -9.21 8.50 3.95
CA HIS A 447 -7.96 8.98 4.53
C HIS A 447 -6.74 8.38 3.84
N LEU A 448 -6.74 7.06 3.58
CA LEU A 448 -5.64 6.39 2.89
C LEU A 448 -5.50 6.85 1.43
N LEU A 449 -6.61 7.08 0.74
CA LEU A 449 -6.63 7.71 -0.59
C LEU A 449 -6.05 9.12 -0.57
N GLY A 450 -6.49 9.93 0.40
CA GLY A 450 -6.03 11.31 0.54
C GLY A 450 -4.53 11.41 0.77
N MET A 451 -3.99 10.56 1.66
CA MET A 451 -2.55 10.45 1.92
C MET A 451 -1.77 9.73 0.81
N SER A 452 -2.43 9.31 -0.28
CA SER A 452 -1.82 8.60 -1.41
C SER A 452 -1.23 7.22 -1.05
N PHE A 453 -1.75 6.58 0.00
CA PHE A 453 -1.44 5.18 0.35
C PHE A 453 -2.27 4.17 -0.44
N LEU A 454 -3.48 4.56 -0.82
CA LEU A 454 -4.34 3.86 -1.77
C LEU A 454 -4.62 4.78 -2.96
N GLU A 455 -4.99 4.18 -4.09
CA GLU A 455 -5.45 4.92 -5.26
C GLU A 455 -6.71 4.29 -5.83
N HIS A 456 -7.61 5.11 -6.39
CA HIS A 456 -8.72 4.58 -7.17
C HIS A 456 -8.21 3.97 -8.49
N PRO A 457 -8.80 2.87 -8.96
CA PRO A 457 -8.74 2.40 -10.33
C PRO A 457 -9.56 3.36 -11.15
N LYS A 458 -8.83 4.03 -12.02
CA LYS A 458 -9.41 4.99 -12.92
C LYS A 458 -9.69 4.18 -14.19
N SER A 459 -10.89 3.58 -14.26
CA SER A 459 -11.46 2.95 -15.47
C SER A 459 -12.72 3.73 -15.90
N GLN A 460 -13.00 3.75 -17.20
CA GLN A 460 -14.26 4.28 -17.76
C GLN A 460 -15.36 3.21 -17.87
N VAL A 461 -15.10 1.94 -17.54
CA VAL A 461 -16.02 0.82 -17.81
C VAL A 461 -16.61 0.18 -16.54
N VAL A 462 -16.21 0.62 -15.34
CA VAL A 462 -16.78 0.14 -14.07
C VAL A 462 -17.32 1.35 -13.30
N PRO A 463 -18.52 1.27 -12.67
CA PRO A 463 -19.03 2.33 -11.81
C PRO A 463 -17.96 2.81 -10.82
N LYS A 464 -17.98 4.10 -10.48
CA LYS A 464 -17.01 4.79 -9.60
C LYS A 464 -16.87 4.21 -8.17
N GLU A 465 -17.42 3.04 -7.88
CA GLU A 465 -17.55 2.50 -6.52
C GLU A 465 -16.66 1.28 -6.19
N GLU A 466 -16.02 0.59 -7.13
CA GLU A 466 -15.79 -0.84 -6.84
C GLU A 466 -14.37 -1.33 -6.60
N VAL A 467 -13.30 -0.57 -6.87
CA VAL A 467 -11.95 -1.14 -6.74
C VAL A 467 -10.98 -0.12 -6.14
N MET A 468 -9.90 -0.58 -5.51
CA MET A 468 -8.85 0.18 -4.83
C MET A 468 -7.49 -0.47 -5.11
N TRP A 469 -6.41 0.32 -5.25
CA TRP A 469 -5.03 -0.19 -5.41
C TRP A 469 -4.22 -0.09 -4.12
N LEU A 470 -3.27 -1.02 -3.96
CA LEU A 470 -2.31 -1.04 -2.87
C LEU A 470 -0.93 -0.44 -3.21
N LEU A 471 -0.46 0.43 -2.31
CA LEU A 471 0.91 0.74 -1.87
C LEU A 471 1.98 1.16 -2.89
N LYS A 472 2.20 2.49 -2.96
CA LYS A 472 3.37 3.18 -3.54
C LYS A 472 4.67 3.08 -2.70
N MET A 473 4.72 2.22 -1.67
CA MET A 473 5.93 2.01 -0.86
C MET A 473 6.84 1.01 -1.56
N GLU A 474 7.76 1.51 -2.38
CA GLU A 474 8.81 0.68 -2.96
C GLU A 474 10.06 0.66 -2.09
N GLU A 475 10.56 -0.57 -1.90
CA GLU A 475 11.76 -1.07 -1.24
C GLU A 475 12.09 -0.58 0.18
N LYS A 476 12.29 -1.60 1.03
CA LYS A 476 12.46 -1.61 2.48
C LYS A 476 11.28 -1.04 3.27
N ALA A 477 10.16 -1.76 3.23
CA ALA A 477 9.30 -1.82 4.41
C ALA A 477 10.05 -2.53 5.56
N TYR A 478 10.99 -1.82 6.18
CA TYR A 478 11.33 -1.96 7.59
C TYR A 478 10.20 -1.39 8.49
N VAL A 479 8.98 -1.33 7.96
CA VAL A 479 7.76 -0.81 8.58
C VAL A 479 6.72 -1.92 8.46
N ALA A 480 6.99 -3.03 9.16
CA ALA A 480 6.15 -4.19 9.48
C ALA A 480 6.90 -5.53 9.20
N PRO A 481 7.64 -6.10 10.18
CA PRO A 481 8.06 -7.50 10.17
C PRO A 481 6.88 -8.51 10.25
N ASP A 482 5.66 -8.09 9.90
CA ASP A 482 4.56 -8.21 10.85
C ASP A 482 3.33 -9.00 10.35
N MET A 483 3.48 -9.84 9.31
CA MET A 483 2.39 -10.70 8.81
C MET A 483 2.78 -12.12 8.33
N GLU A 484 3.91 -12.70 8.76
CA GLU A 484 4.27 -14.08 8.38
C GLU A 484 3.43 -15.20 9.05
N LYS A 485 2.41 -14.90 9.86
CA LYS A 485 1.59 -15.92 10.56
C LYS A 485 0.08 -15.75 10.44
N VAL A 486 -0.43 -15.28 9.29
CA VAL A 486 -1.88 -15.36 9.00
C VAL A 486 -2.22 -16.59 8.13
N SER A 487 -1.23 -17.40 7.73
CA SER A 487 -1.41 -18.57 6.85
C SER A 487 -1.93 -19.86 7.53
N MET A 488 -2.40 -19.82 8.78
CA MET A 488 -2.93 -21.02 9.48
C MET A 488 -4.45 -21.09 9.60
N TRP A 489 -5.20 -20.40 8.74
CA TRP A 489 -6.63 -20.68 8.55
C TRP A 489 -6.85 -21.46 7.25
N THR A 490 -6.43 -22.73 7.23
CA THR A 490 -6.99 -23.73 6.31
C THR A 490 -8.14 -24.43 7.01
N PRO A 491 -9.40 -24.31 6.55
CA PRO A 491 -10.42 -25.27 6.93
C PRO A 491 -9.99 -26.62 6.37
N SER A 492 -9.72 -27.58 7.26
CA SER A 492 -9.56 -28.98 6.87
C SER A 492 -10.80 -29.41 6.08
N SER A 493 -10.59 -29.77 4.82
CA SER A 493 -11.55 -30.36 3.93
C SER A 493 -12.25 -31.57 4.57
N SER A 494 -13.56 -31.48 4.78
CA SER A 494 -14.53 -32.56 4.56
C SER A 494 -15.91 -32.16 5.07
N SER A 495 -16.77 -31.69 4.17
CA SER A 495 -18.17 -32.09 4.10
C SER A 495 -18.85 -31.33 2.96
N SER A 496 -19.29 -32.11 1.99
CA SER A 496 -20.30 -31.73 1.01
C SER A 496 -21.49 -31.04 1.67
N LEU A 497 -21.85 -29.85 1.19
CA LEU A 497 -23.19 -29.29 1.40
C LEU A 497 -23.84 -28.94 0.04
N PRO A 498 -25.16 -29.17 -0.09
CA PRO A 498 -25.87 -29.22 -1.37
C PRO A 498 -26.36 -27.83 -1.82
N PRO A 499 -26.80 -27.69 -3.08
CA PRO A 499 -27.03 -26.39 -3.70
C PRO A 499 -28.37 -25.78 -3.30
N TRP A 500 -28.37 -24.48 -3.01
CA TRP A 500 -29.47 -23.54 -3.27
C TRP A 500 -28.88 -22.17 -3.65
#